data_AF-A0A973YVZ5-F1
#
_entry.id   AF-A0A973YVZ5-F1
#
_cell.length_a   1.000
_cell.length_b   1.000
_cell.length_c   1.000
_cell.angle_alpha   90.00
_cell.angle_beta   90.00
_cell.angle_gamma   90.00
#
_symmetry.space_group_name_H-M   'P 1'
#
loop_
_entity.id
_entity.type
_entity.pdbx_description
1 polymer ?
#
loop_
_entity_poly.entity_id
_entity_poly.type
_entity_poly.pdbx_seq_one_letter_code
_entity_poly.pdbx_strand_id
1 'polypeptide(L)'
;MPRLPHALAPLAVFIGALVAAPQAHAWSALGHRMVGELAQRHVSPATRAQIDTLLAGEQDPTLAGVATWADDLRNNDPDRFKATSSWHYINTKDGSCTFDMARDCPDGNCVIGALEKQ
;
A
#
# COMPACT_ATOMS: atom_id res chain seq x y z
N MET A 1 -9.85 -46.33 -25.34
CA MET A 1 -9.34 -45.35 -24.36
C MET A 1 -9.79 -43.96 -24.80
N PRO A 2 -10.67 -43.26 -24.07
CA PRO A 2 -11.12 -41.94 -24.48
C PRO A 2 -9.95 -40.96 -24.36
N ARG A 3 -9.62 -40.27 -25.47
CA ARG A 3 -8.61 -39.20 -25.49
C ARG A 3 -9.19 -38.01 -24.72
N LEU A 4 -8.54 -37.58 -23.64
CA LEU A 4 -8.92 -36.34 -22.96
C LEU A 4 -8.93 -35.20 -23.99
N PRO A 5 -9.99 -34.37 -24.05
CA PRO A 5 -10.01 -33.25 -24.98
C PRO A 5 -8.86 -32.30 -24.63
N HIS A 6 -8.01 -32.02 -25.63
CA HIS A 6 -6.80 -31.19 -25.53
C HIS A 6 -7.03 -29.79 -24.91
N ALA A 7 -8.28 -29.34 -24.83
CA ALA A 7 -8.69 -28.09 -24.19
C ALA A 7 -8.70 -28.14 -22.64
N LEU A 8 -8.77 -29.32 -22.01
CA LEU A 8 -8.80 -29.44 -20.55
C LEU A 8 -7.41 -29.35 -19.89
N ALA A 9 -6.37 -29.77 -20.62
CA ALA A 9 -4.99 -29.72 -20.14
C ALA A 9 -4.48 -28.29 -19.84
N PRO A 10 -4.65 -27.28 -20.72
CA PRO A 10 -4.19 -25.92 -20.43
C PRO A 10 -4.97 -25.28 -19.28
N LEU A 11 -6.27 -25.58 -19.14
CA LEU A 11 -7.08 -25.10 -18.03
C LEU A 11 -6.62 -25.70 -16.69
N ALA A 12 -6.33 -27.01 -16.66
CA ALA A 12 -5.80 -27.67 -15.47
C ALA A 12 -4.41 -27.13 -15.06
N VAL A 13 -3.54 -26.85 -16.04
CA VAL A 13 -2.23 -26.22 -15.79
C VAL A 13 -2.38 -24.79 -15.25
N PHE A 14 -3.30 -23.99 -15.81
CA PHE A 14 -3.57 -22.63 -15.34
C PHE A 14 -4.13 -22.61 -13.92
N ILE A 15 -5.09 -23.50 -13.61
CA ILE A 15 -5.63 -23.65 -12.25
C ILE A 15 -4.54 -24.14 -11.28
N GLY A 16 -3.72 -25.11 -11.69
CA GLY A 16 -2.59 -25.59 -10.90
C GLY A 16 -1.58 -24.48 -10.57
N ALA A 17 -1.29 -23.60 -11.54
CA ALA A 17 -0.41 -22.45 -11.35
C ALA A 17 -0.99 -21.40 -10.39
N LEU A 18 -2.30 -21.14 -10.45
CA LEU A 18 -2.98 -20.23 -9.51
C LEU A 18 -2.96 -20.76 -8.08
N VAL A 19 -3.12 -22.07 -7.88
CA VAL A 19 -3.07 -22.71 -6.55
C VAL A 19 -1.65 -22.74 -5.98
N ALA A 20 -0.64 -22.89 -6.83
CA ALA A 20 0.76 -22.91 -6.44
C ALA A 20 1.38 -21.51 -6.24
N ALA A 21 0.66 -20.45 -6.56
CA ALA A 21 1.16 -19.09 -6.38
C ALA A 21 1.32 -18.78 -4.88
N PRO A 22 2.50 -18.30 -4.44
CA PRO A 22 2.70 -17.91 -3.04
C PRO A 22 1.74 -16.77 -2.68
N GLN A 23 1.18 -16.82 -1.46
CA GLN A 23 0.33 -15.75 -0.97
C GLN A 23 1.18 -14.49 -0.76
N ALA A 24 0.95 -13.47 -1.57
CA ALA A 24 1.55 -12.16 -1.32
C ALA A 24 0.85 -11.52 -0.11
N HIS A 25 1.54 -11.48 1.04
CA HIS A 25 1.12 -10.69 2.20
C HIS A 25 1.40 -9.21 1.92
N ALA A 26 0.68 -8.64 0.95
CA ALA A 26 0.77 -7.21 0.68
C ALA A 26 0.21 -6.43 1.88
N TRP A 27 0.78 -5.25 2.13
CA TRP A 27 0.23 -4.24 3.03
C TRP A 27 -1.04 -3.61 2.45
N SER A 28 -1.99 -4.43 2.00
CA SER A 28 -3.33 -3.96 1.66
C SER A 28 -4.00 -3.36 2.92
N ALA A 29 -5.30 -3.16 2.93
CA ALA A 29 -6.00 -2.47 4.02
C ALA A 29 -5.61 -2.97 5.44
N LEU A 30 -5.43 -4.27 5.62
CA LEU A 30 -5.03 -4.86 6.90
C LEU A 30 -3.62 -4.42 7.35
N GLY A 31 -2.65 -4.38 6.44
CA GLY A 31 -1.27 -4.01 6.76
C GLY A 31 -1.17 -2.57 7.25
N HIS A 32 -1.79 -1.64 6.52
CA HIS A 32 -1.86 -0.23 6.89
C HIS A 32 -2.51 -0.05 8.28
N ARG A 33 -3.64 -0.72 8.53
CA ARG A 33 -4.33 -0.67 9.83
C ARG A 33 -3.48 -1.21 10.98
N MET A 34 -2.77 -2.32 10.77
CA MET A 34 -1.88 -2.89 11.80
C MET A 34 -0.74 -1.92 12.17
N VAL A 35 -0.13 -1.25 11.18
CA VAL A 35 0.90 -0.24 11.44
C VAL A 35 0.32 0.97 12.19
N GLY A 36 -0.84 1.48 11.77
CA GLY A 36 -1.54 2.58 12.44
C GLY A 36 -1.89 2.25 13.90
N GLU A 37 -2.41 1.05 14.14
CA GLU A 37 -2.72 0.55 15.49
C GLU A 37 -1.47 0.44 16.37
N LEU A 38 -0.38 -0.11 15.82
CA LEU A 38 0.88 -0.22 16.56
C LEU A 38 1.44 1.17 16.90
N ALA A 39 1.41 2.10 15.95
CA ALA A 39 1.84 3.48 16.17
C ALA A 39 1.00 4.17 17.27
N GLN A 40 -0.33 4.07 17.22
CA GLN A 40 -1.24 4.64 18.22
C GLN A 40 -0.92 4.18 19.65
N ARG A 41 -0.45 2.93 19.81
CA ARG A 41 -0.06 2.35 21.12
C ARG A 41 1.27 2.89 21.65
N HIS A 42 2.18 3.33 20.78
CA HIS A 42 3.55 3.72 21.14
C HIS A 42 3.79 5.23 21.21
N VAL A 43 2.83 6.05 20.77
CA VAL A 43 2.94 7.51 20.89
C VAL A 43 2.83 7.99 22.34
N SER A 44 3.47 9.14 22.62
CA SER A 44 3.35 9.79 23.93
C SER A 44 1.91 10.29 24.20
N PRO A 45 1.53 10.53 25.47
CA PRO A 45 0.23 11.13 25.78
C PRO A 45 -0.03 12.47 25.09
N ALA A 46 1.01 13.30 24.97
CA ALA A 46 0.90 14.59 24.28
C ALA A 46 0.63 14.42 22.78
N THR A 47 1.33 13.48 22.14
CA THR A 47 1.09 13.13 20.73
C THR A 47 -0.30 12.54 20.53
N ARG A 48 -0.77 11.67 21.43
CA ARG A 48 -2.11 11.11 21.38
C ARG A 48 -3.19 12.20 21.41
N ALA A 49 -3.07 13.17 22.30
CA ALA A 49 -4.03 14.28 22.38
C ALA A 49 -4.10 15.09 21.07
N GLN A 50 -2.97 15.27 20.37
CA GLN A 50 -2.95 15.92 19.06
C GLN A 50 -3.62 15.06 17.98
N ILE A 51 -3.36 13.74 17.97
CA ILE A 51 -4.03 12.81 17.06
C ILE A 51 -5.54 12.86 17.27
N ASP A 52 -6.00 12.77 18.53
CA ASP A 52 -7.43 12.79 18.88
C ASP A 52 -8.10 14.10 18.43
N THR A 53 -7.37 15.22 18.52
CA THR A 53 -7.85 16.53 18.04
C THR A 53 -7.95 16.58 16.52
N LEU A 54 -6.94 16.10 15.81
CA LEU A 54 -6.89 16.13 14.34
C LEU A 54 -7.92 15.19 13.70
N LEU A 55 -8.17 14.04 14.32
CA LEU A 55 -9.04 13.00 13.77
C LEU A 55 -10.48 13.04 14.31
N ALA A 56 -10.87 14.04 15.12
CA ALA A 56 -12.16 14.10 15.80
C ALA A 56 -13.40 14.00 14.87
N GLY A 57 -13.26 14.32 13.58
CA GLY A 57 -14.34 14.26 12.58
C GLY A 57 -14.39 12.96 11.76
N GLU A 58 -13.43 12.06 11.95
CA GLU A 58 -13.35 10.81 11.19
C GLU A 58 -14.33 9.76 11.72
N GLN A 59 -14.79 8.86 10.84
CA GLN A 59 -15.72 7.78 11.23
C GLN A 59 -15.10 6.82 12.26
N ASP A 60 -13.81 6.53 12.08
CA ASP A 60 -12.96 5.81 13.02
C ASP A 60 -11.77 6.73 13.37
N PRO A 61 -11.87 7.53 14.46
CA PRO A 61 -10.91 8.58 14.79
C PRO A 61 -9.63 8.02 15.44
N THR A 62 -8.99 7.08 14.76
CA THR A 62 -7.74 6.42 15.17
C THR A 62 -6.76 6.42 14.00
N LEU A 63 -5.46 6.31 14.29
CA LEU A 63 -4.46 6.13 13.23
C LEU A 63 -4.73 4.89 12.39
N ALA A 64 -5.30 3.82 12.96
CA ALA A 64 -5.70 2.63 12.22
C ALA A 64 -6.88 2.93 11.28
N GLY A 65 -7.89 3.65 11.76
CA GLY A 65 -9.08 4.01 11.00
C GLY A 65 -8.79 4.79 9.71
N VAL A 66 -7.83 5.71 9.77
CA VAL A 66 -7.44 6.54 8.62
C VAL A 66 -6.30 5.96 7.77
N ALA A 67 -5.71 4.83 8.18
CA ALA A 67 -4.49 4.32 7.55
C ALA A 67 -4.64 3.93 6.07
N THR A 68 -5.86 3.68 5.61
CA THR A 68 -6.15 3.29 4.21
C THR A 68 -6.61 4.46 3.33
N TRP A 69 -6.84 5.64 3.93
CA TRP A 69 -7.47 6.77 3.25
C TRP A 69 -6.76 7.15 1.94
N ALA A 70 -5.42 7.15 1.94
CA ALA A 70 -4.63 7.50 0.75
C ALA A 70 -4.84 6.50 -0.42
N ASP A 71 -5.03 5.21 -0.13
CA ASP A 71 -5.36 4.20 -1.14
C ASP A 71 -6.82 4.29 -1.59
N ASP A 72 -7.73 4.61 -0.66
CA ASP A 72 -9.17 4.72 -0.91
C ASP A 72 -9.49 5.86 -1.89
N LEU A 73 -8.62 6.88 -1.99
CA LEU A 73 -8.70 7.94 -3.00
C LEU A 73 -8.80 7.38 -4.42
N ARG A 74 -8.21 6.21 -4.71
CA ARG A 74 -8.31 5.58 -6.04
C ARG A 74 -9.75 5.47 -6.53
N ASN A 75 -10.69 5.24 -5.60
CA ASN A 75 -12.11 5.12 -5.90
C ASN A 75 -12.89 6.40 -5.57
N ASN A 76 -12.52 7.08 -4.47
CA ASN A 76 -13.31 8.18 -3.92
C ASN A 76 -12.94 9.55 -4.53
N ASP A 77 -11.70 9.73 -4.97
CA ASP A 77 -11.17 10.94 -5.62
C ASP A 77 -10.02 10.57 -6.58
N PRO A 78 -10.35 10.06 -7.79
CA PRO A 78 -9.34 9.53 -8.72
C PRO A 78 -8.33 10.58 -9.20
N ASP A 79 -8.71 11.85 -9.27
CA ASP A 79 -7.82 12.93 -9.68
C ASP A 79 -6.76 13.21 -8.62
N ARG A 80 -7.17 13.24 -7.34
CA ARG A 80 -6.23 13.35 -6.23
C ARG A 80 -5.34 12.11 -6.13
N PHE A 81 -5.90 10.92 -6.29
CA PHE A 81 -5.11 9.68 -6.32
C PHE A 81 -4.08 9.72 -7.45
N LYS A 82 -4.43 10.19 -8.65
CA LYS A 82 -3.49 10.32 -9.75
C LYS A 82 -2.32 11.24 -9.39
N ALA A 83 -2.59 12.35 -8.70
CA ALA A 83 -1.57 13.30 -8.27
C ALA A 83 -0.64 12.73 -7.17
N THR A 84 -1.13 11.83 -6.32
CA THR A 84 -0.36 11.26 -5.20
C THR A 84 0.11 9.82 -5.42
N SER A 85 -0.28 9.18 -6.53
CA SER A 85 -0.04 7.74 -6.75
C SER A 85 1.42 7.33 -6.66
N SER A 86 2.35 8.17 -7.14
CA SER A 86 3.80 7.96 -7.04
C SER A 86 4.34 8.04 -5.61
N TRP A 87 3.60 8.62 -4.67
CA TRP A 87 4.01 8.72 -3.27
C TRP A 87 3.91 7.39 -2.52
N HIS A 88 3.33 6.35 -3.12
CA HIS A 88 3.19 5.03 -2.49
C HIS A 88 4.42 4.14 -2.69
N TYR A 89 5.41 4.53 -3.51
CA TYR A 89 6.53 3.67 -3.85
C TYR A 89 7.78 4.44 -4.29
N ILE A 90 8.87 3.69 -4.47
CA ILE A 90 10.08 4.09 -5.19
C ILE A 90 10.40 2.96 -6.16
N ASN A 91 10.68 3.30 -7.42
CA ASN A 91 11.17 2.35 -8.41
C ASN A 91 12.67 2.60 -8.64
N THR A 92 13.52 1.71 -8.11
CA THR A 92 14.97 1.79 -8.29
C THR A 92 15.35 1.47 -9.73
N LYS A 93 16.11 2.35 -10.39
CA LYS A 93 16.29 2.30 -11.85
C LYS A 93 17.48 1.49 -12.36
N ASP A 94 18.42 1.12 -11.49
CA ASP A 94 19.71 0.55 -11.91
C ASP A 94 19.81 -0.98 -11.74
N GLY A 95 18.72 -1.64 -11.34
CA GLY A 95 18.69 -3.09 -11.10
C GLY A 95 19.56 -3.55 -9.93
N SER A 96 20.13 -2.62 -9.17
CA SER A 96 20.84 -2.90 -7.93
C SER A 96 19.87 -2.91 -6.74
N CYS A 97 20.31 -3.44 -5.60
CA CYS A 97 19.58 -3.33 -4.34
C CYS A 97 19.96 -2.05 -3.57
N THR A 98 20.28 -0.96 -4.28
CA THR A 98 20.66 0.32 -3.68
C THR A 98 19.65 1.40 -4.03
N PHE A 99 19.40 2.28 -3.07
CA PHE A 99 18.58 3.47 -3.24
C PHE A 99 19.46 4.70 -3.38
N ASP A 100 19.20 5.51 -4.39
CA ASP A 100 19.77 6.85 -4.54
C ASP A 100 18.66 7.87 -4.74
N MET A 101 18.62 8.89 -3.88
CA MET A 101 17.54 9.88 -3.87
C MET A 101 17.44 10.64 -5.20
N ALA A 102 18.58 11.08 -5.75
CA ALA A 102 18.58 11.90 -6.98
C ALA A 102 18.13 11.10 -8.21
N ARG A 103 18.51 9.82 -8.28
CA ARG A 103 18.14 8.90 -9.36
C ARG A 103 16.70 8.40 -9.25
N ASP A 104 16.30 7.94 -8.06
CA ASP A 104 15.10 7.13 -7.87
C ASP A 104 13.89 7.96 -7.39
N CYS A 105 14.09 9.18 -6.87
CA CYS A 105 13.04 10.09 -6.43
C CYS A 105 13.19 11.51 -7.03
N PRO A 106 13.16 11.66 -8.37
CA PRO A 106 13.24 12.97 -8.99
C PRO A 106 12.10 13.88 -8.50
N ASP A 107 12.40 15.15 -8.28
CA ASP A 107 11.47 16.20 -7.83
C ASP A 107 10.79 15.93 -6.47
N GLY A 108 11.31 14.96 -5.71
CA GLY A 108 10.72 14.51 -4.45
C GLY A 108 9.32 13.91 -4.65
N ASN A 109 9.05 13.32 -5.82
CA ASN A 109 7.76 12.70 -6.15
C ASN A 109 7.80 11.18 -5.93
N CYS A 110 8.06 10.78 -4.68
CA CYS A 110 8.09 9.40 -4.22
C CYS A 110 7.71 9.33 -2.73
N VAL A 111 7.68 8.14 -2.13
CA VAL A 111 7.31 7.99 -0.70
C VAL A 111 8.18 8.79 0.26
N ILE A 112 9.51 8.86 0.05
CA ILE A 112 10.39 9.62 0.94
C ILE A 112 10.17 11.12 0.76
N GLY A 113 10.12 11.59 -0.49
CA GLY A 113 9.85 13.00 -0.77
C GLY A 113 8.48 13.47 -0.28
N ALA A 114 7.48 12.57 -0.22
CA ALA A 114 6.19 12.87 0.39
C ALA A 114 6.29 12.99 1.92
N LEU A 115 7.00 12.06 2.59
CA LEU A 115 7.23 12.11 4.05
C LEU A 115 7.95 13.39 4.49
N GLU A 116 8.87 13.93 3.68
CA GLU A 116 9.59 15.16 4.01
C GLU A 116 8.75 16.44 3.82
N LYS A 117 7.66 16.38 3.04
CA LYS A 117 6.82 17.54 2.69
C LYS A 117 5.57 17.71 3.56
N GLN A 118 5.12 16.65 4.23
CA GLN A 118 3.91 16.65 5.08
C GLN A 118 4.27 16.95 6.54
#